data_AF-A0A7G4KBX5-F1
#
_entry.id   AF-A0A7G4KBX5-F1
#
_cell.length_a   1.000
_cell.length_b   1.000
_cell.length_c   1.000
_cell.angle_alpha   90.00
_cell.angle_beta   90.00
_cell.angle_gamma   90.00
#
_symmetry.space_group_name_H-M   'P 1'
#
loop_
_entity.id
_entity.type
_entity.pdbx_description
1 polymer ?
#
loop_
_entity_poly.entity_id
_entity_poly.type
_entity_poly.pdbx_seq_one_letter_code
_entity_poly.pdbx_strand_id
1 'polypeptide(L)'
;MVANGRAVFRSFTSDRDFLPTVKAGAVLVKEQTAVDHLMYFDYLTKVREGVVEEERCTYVVAPNAFMKRTRAFAFPMNTNLTTLFDPILTYLLQSGIVDFLEHRDLPTTKICPLDLQSKDRRLRNSDLMMTYMIMGVGLASAIAVFIIEMILKRYAVKHKLKPLKKFNSKTFTFKDDSMPPPYDSLFGKNSKYRGSKRTVVNGREYWETKMKDGTTRLIPLRTPSALLYQ
;
A
#
# COMPACT_ATOMS: atom_id res chain seq x y z
N MET A 1 26.29 -10.79 -2.44
CA MET A 1 26.99 -11.92 -3.04
C MET A 1 28.23 -11.38 -3.71
N VAL A 2 29.41 -11.57 -3.11
CA VAL A 2 30.67 -11.07 -3.68
C VAL A 2 31.12 -12.07 -4.74
N ALA A 3 30.81 -11.78 -6.01
CA ALA A 3 31.29 -12.34 -7.28
C ALA A 3 31.30 -13.87 -7.52
N ASN A 4 31.57 -14.72 -6.54
CA ASN A 4 31.92 -16.13 -6.74
C ASN A 4 30.92 -17.13 -6.14
N GLY A 5 29.82 -16.67 -5.56
CA GLY A 5 28.78 -17.54 -4.96
C GLY A 5 29.26 -18.41 -3.78
N ARG A 6 30.49 -18.20 -3.28
CA ARG A 6 31.10 -18.97 -2.19
C ARG A 6 31.06 -18.19 -0.89
N ALA A 7 30.75 -18.88 0.21
CA ALA A 7 30.91 -18.35 1.56
C ALA A 7 32.39 -18.46 1.98
N VAL A 8 32.87 -17.46 2.71
CA VAL A 8 34.26 -17.42 3.22
C VAL A 8 34.21 -17.10 4.70
N PHE A 9 34.91 -17.90 5.50
CA PHE A 9 35.16 -17.57 6.90
C PHE A 9 36.21 -16.47 6.97
N ARG A 10 35.85 -15.34 7.56
CA ARG A 10 36.79 -14.26 7.87
C ARG A 10 36.78 -14.03 9.37
N SER A 11 37.96 -13.97 9.96
CA SER A 11 38.14 -13.55 11.35
C SER A 11 38.58 -12.08 11.35
N PHE A 12 37.65 -11.18 11.62
CA PHE A 12 38.01 -9.81 12.00
C PHE A 12 38.11 -9.69 13.51
N THR A 13 38.92 -8.74 13.99
CA THR A 13 39.06 -8.45 15.42
C THR A 13 37.84 -7.72 15.96
N SER A 14 37.22 -6.85 15.15
CA SER A 14 35.97 -6.17 15.49
C SER A 14 34.83 -6.62 14.57
N ASP A 15 33.65 -6.78 15.16
CA ASP A 15 32.44 -7.11 14.40
C ASP A 15 32.01 -5.99 13.44
N ARG A 16 32.44 -4.76 13.70
CA ARG A 16 32.15 -3.60 12.85
C ARG A 16 32.84 -3.68 11.49
N ASP A 17 33.97 -4.38 11.41
CA ASP A 17 34.75 -4.50 10.17
C ASP A 17 34.01 -5.30 9.09
N PHE A 18 32.99 -6.06 9.46
CA PHE A 18 32.11 -6.76 8.51
C PHE A 18 31.14 -5.82 7.79
N LEU A 19 30.73 -4.71 8.43
CA LEU A 19 29.72 -3.77 7.91
C LEU A 19 30.02 -3.22 6.49
N PRO A 20 31.23 -2.76 6.14
CA PRO A 20 31.51 -2.29 4.78
C PRO A 20 31.35 -3.40 3.73
N THR A 21 31.66 -4.65 4.10
CA THR A 21 31.50 -5.81 3.21
C THR A 21 30.02 -6.14 3.00
N VAL A 22 29.21 -6.03 4.06
CA VAL A 22 27.75 -6.19 4.00
C VAL A 22 27.11 -5.09 3.15
N LYS A 23 27.56 -3.83 3.31
CA LYS A 23 27.11 -2.69 2.50
C LYS A 23 27.44 -2.86 1.02
N ALA A 24 28.56 -3.50 0.68
CA ALA A 24 28.89 -3.90 -0.69
C ALA A 24 28.03 -5.06 -1.24
N GLY A 25 27.07 -5.56 -0.44
CA GLY A 25 26.10 -6.58 -0.82
C GLY A 25 26.43 -7.99 -0.32
N ALA A 26 27.46 -8.19 0.50
CA ALA A 26 27.72 -9.51 1.10
C ALA A 26 26.66 -9.87 2.17
N VAL A 27 26.43 -11.16 2.37
CA VAL A 27 25.56 -11.65 3.45
C VAL A 27 26.47 -12.04 4.62
N LEU A 28 26.26 -11.42 5.77
CA LEU A 28 26.94 -11.79 7.01
C LEU A 28 26.15 -12.91 7.69
N VAL A 29 26.85 -14.00 8.01
CA VAL A 29 26.28 -15.12 8.75
C VAL A 29 26.98 -15.18 10.10
N LYS A 30 26.26 -14.84 11.17
CA LYS A 30 26.74 -14.88 12.55
C LYS A 30 25.60 -15.26 13.50
N GLU A 31 25.94 -15.52 14.76
CA GLU A 31 24.96 -15.66 15.83
C GLU A 31 24.04 -14.44 15.91
N GLN A 32 22.75 -14.68 16.13
CA GLN A 32 21.71 -13.67 16.15
C GLN A 32 22.01 -12.54 17.16
N THR A 33 22.40 -12.88 18.38
CA THR A 33 22.73 -11.91 19.43
C THR A 33 23.85 -10.96 19.01
N ALA A 34 24.93 -11.51 18.44
CA ALA A 34 26.04 -10.72 17.93
C ALA A 34 25.61 -9.79 16.77
N VAL A 35 24.69 -10.25 15.90
CA VAL A 35 24.12 -9.41 14.83
C VAL A 35 23.25 -8.29 15.41
N ASP A 36 22.41 -8.59 16.39
CA ASP A 36 21.53 -7.60 17.03
C ASP A 36 22.34 -6.49 17.71
N HIS A 37 23.38 -6.87 18.47
CA HIS A 37 24.33 -5.92 19.07
C HIS A 37 25.06 -5.10 18.00
N LEU A 38 25.56 -5.74 16.95
CA LEU A 38 26.24 -5.07 15.84
C LEU A 38 25.35 -4.01 15.17
N MET A 39 24.09 -4.37 14.89
CA MET A 39 23.12 -3.46 14.29
C MET A 39 22.74 -2.32 15.22
N TYR A 40 22.53 -2.60 16.51
CA TYR A 40 22.20 -1.57 17.47
C TYR A 40 23.35 -0.57 17.67
N PHE A 41 24.60 -1.03 17.74
CA PHE A 41 25.75 -0.15 17.83
C PHE A 41 25.95 0.72 16.59
N ASP A 42 25.72 0.18 15.39
CA ASP A 42 25.73 0.97 14.15
C ASP A 42 24.62 2.03 14.16
N TYR A 43 23.40 1.67 14.58
CA TYR A 43 22.29 2.60 14.75
C TYR A 43 22.64 3.75 15.71
N LEU A 44 23.18 3.43 16.90
CA LEU A 44 23.61 4.44 17.88
C LEU A 44 24.70 5.36 17.33
N THR A 45 25.61 4.83 16.52
CA THR A 45 26.68 5.62 15.89
C THR A 45 26.08 6.65 14.93
N LYS A 46 25.15 6.22 14.06
CA LYS A 46 24.45 7.13 13.12
C LYS A 46 23.56 8.15 13.82
N VAL A 47 22.97 7.80 14.96
CA VAL A 47 22.23 8.76 15.80
C VAL A 47 23.16 9.86 16.31
N ARG A 48 24.37 9.51 16.77
CA ARG A 48 25.38 10.48 17.24
C ARG A 48 25.90 11.37 16.11
N GLU A 49 25.97 10.85 14.90
CA GLU A 49 26.38 11.59 13.69
C GLU A 49 25.26 12.49 13.12
N GLY A 50 24.03 12.41 13.65
CA GLY A 50 22.91 13.26 13.22
C GLY A 50 22.26 12.81 11.91
N VAL A 51 22.43 11.54 11.50
CA VAL A 51 21.81 10.99 10.29
C VAL A 51 20.28 11.03 10.42
N VAL A 52 19.59 11.34 9.31
CA VAL A 52 18.12 11.36 9.24
C VAL A 52 17.56 9.98 9.58
N GLU A 53 16.47 9.93 10.34
CA GLU A 53 15.89 8.67 10.86
C GLU A 53 15.64 7.62 9.78
N GLU A 54 15.18 8.05 8.60
CA GLU A 54 14.89 7.18 7.44
C GLU A 54 16.15 6.46 6.91
N GLU A 55 17.35 7.02 7.12
CA GLU A 55 18.62 6.47 6.62
C GLU A 55 19.43 5.72 7.70
N ARG A 56 18.94 5.67 8.95
CA ARG A 56 19.67 5.01 10.04
C ARG A 56 19.70 3.49 9.87
N CYS A 57 18.60 2.91 9.40
CA CYS A 57 18.42 1.47 9.23
C CYS A 57 18.94 1.01 7.86
N THR A 58 20.23 0.69 7.78
CA THR A 58 20.86 0.24 6.51
C THR A 58 20.92 -1.28 6.34
N TYR A 59 20.76 -2.03 7.42
CA TYR A 59 20.93 -3.49 7.44
C TYR A 59 19.62 -4.18 7.80
N VAL A 60 19.47 -5.40 7.31
CA VAL A 60 18.27 -6.23 7.49
C VAL A 60 18.70 -7.61 7.95
N VAL A 61 17.99 -8.15 8.94
CA VAL A 61 18.17 -9.53 9.41
C VAL A 61 17.10 -10.41 8.79
N ALA A 62 17.46 -11.64 8.43
CA ALA A 62 16.50 -12.63 7.98
C ALA A 62 15.53 -12.99 9.14
N PRO A 63 14.22 -13.13 8.88
CA PRO A 63 13.24 -13.41 9.94
C PRO A 63 13.41 -14.78 10.59
N ASN A 64 13.97 -15.73 9.84
CA ASN A 64 14.17 -17.10 10.28
C ASN A 64 15.66 -17.44 10.36
N ALA A 65 16.05 -18.11 11.45
CA ALA A 65 17.40 -18.65 11.58
C ALA A 65 17.61 -19.81 10.60
N PHE A 66 18.70 -19.76 9.83
CA PHE A 66 19.06 -20.82 8.88
C PHE A 66 19.56 -22.09 9.58
N MET A 67 20.15 -21.96 10.78
CA MET A 67 20.66 -23.07 11.58
C MET A 67 20.56 -22.73 13.07
N LYS A 68 20.18 -23.72 13.88
CA LYS A 68 20.25 -23.66 15.34
C LYS A 68 21.38 -24.56 15.81
N ARG A 69 22.23 -24.05 16.70
CA ARG A 69 23.29 -24.82 17.35
C ARG A 69 23.23 -24.58 18.85
N THR A 70 23.38 -25.64 19.62
CA THR A 70 23.53 -25.55 21.07
C THR A 70 24.95 -25.15 21.41
N ARG A 71 25.10 -24.33 22.46
CA ARG A 71 26.38 -24.02 23.07
C ARG A 71 26.47 -24.77 24.39
N ALA A 72 27.63 -25.33 24.65
CA ALA A 72 27.92 -26.03 25.89
C ALA A 72 29.36 -25.72 26.30
N PHE A 73 29.60 -25.77 27.60
CA PHE A 73 30.97 -25.76 28.12
C PHE A 73 31.57 -27.14 27.90
N ALA A 74 32.74 -27.18 27.26
CA ALA A 74 33.48 -28.41 27.05
C ALA A 74 34.53 -28.55 28.15
N PHE A 75 34.53 -29.68 28.83
CA PHE A 75 35.52 -30.02 29.84
C PHE A 75 36.41 -31.16 29.33
N PRO A 76 37.68 -31.22 29.77
CA PRO A 76 38.54 -32.36 29.48
C PRO A 76 37.94 -33.66 30.01
N MET A 77 38.12 -34.75 29.24
CA MET A 77 37.65 -36.09 29.59
C MET A 77 38.20 -36.54 30.96
N ASN A 78 37.41 -37.31 31.71
CA ASN A 78 37.76 -37.85 33.04
C ASN A 78 38.03 -36.80 34.12
N THR A 79 37.40 -35.62 34.05
CA THR A 79 37.48 -34.62 35.12
C THR A 79 36.16 -34.50 35.88
N ASN A 80 36.26 -34.18 37.18
CA ASN A 80 35.10 -33.95 38.05
C ASN A 80 34.46 -32.56 37.83
N LEU A 81 34.95 -31.79 36.85
CA LEU A 81 34.50 -30.42 36.58
C LEU A 81 33.04 -30.38 36.12
N THR A 82 32.59 -31.39 35.37
CA THR A 82 31.18 -31.54 34.97
C THR A 82 30.26 -31.57 36.20
N THR A 83 30.58 -32.43 37.17
CA THR A 83 29.78 -32.56 38.39
C THR A 83 29.76 -31.30 39.27
N LEU A 84 30.81 -30.47 39.18
CA LEU A 84 30.92 -29.22 39.93
C LEU A 84 30.17 -28.07 39.25
N PHE A 85 30.35 -27.91 37.94
CA PHE A 85 29.86 -26.75 37.20
C PHE A 85 28.47 -26.94 36.62
N ASP A 86 28.08 -28.14 36.20
CA ASP A 86 26.76 -28.37 35.59
C ASP A 86 25.60 -27.94 36.50
N PRO A 87 25.61 -28.22 37.83
CA PRO A 87 24.57 -27.73 38.73
C PRO A 87 24.53 -26.20 38.79
N ILE A 88 25.69 -25.55 38.90
CA ILE A 88 25.80 -24.09 38.99
C ILE A 88 25.29 -23.44 37.69
N LEU A 89 25.72 -23.95 36.53
CA LEU A 89 25.28 -23.49 35.22
C LEU A 89 23.77 -23.67 35.05
N THR A 90 23.23 -24.79 35.51
CA THR A 90 21.79 -25.05 35.51
C THR A 90 21.04 -24.03 36.36
N TYR A 91 21.52 -23.72 37.56
CA TYR A 91 20.92 -22.67 38.41
C TYR A 91 21.00 -21.28 37.75
N LEU A 92 22.12 -20.94 37.11
CA LEU A 92 22.27 -19.67 36.39
C LEU A 92 21.28 -19.56 35.22
N LEU A 93 21.08 -20.64 34.46
CA LEU A 93 20.08 -20.69 33.39
C LEU A 93 18.65 -20.59 33.95
N GLN A 94 18.33 -21.34 35.01
CA GLN A 94 17.01 -21.30 35.67
C GLN A 94 16.68 -19.92 36.25
N SER A 95 17.67 -19.21 36.76
CA SER A 95 17.49 -17.83 37.24
C SER A 95 17.29 -16.80 36.13
N GLY A 96 17.51 -17.16 34.85
CA GLY A 96 17.39 -16.25 33.71
C GLY A 96 18.51 -15.20 33.61
N ILE A 97 19.64 -15.41 34.31
CA ILE A 97 20.77 -14.45 34.28
C ILE A 97 21.38 -14.39 32.87
N VAL A 98 21.47 -15.52 32.18
CA VAL A 98 22.01 -15.58 30.82
C VAL A 98 21.12 -14.80 29.86
N ASP A 99 19.81 -15.02 29.91
CA ASP A 99 18.83 -14.30 29.09
C ASP A 99 18.87 -12.78 29.36
N PHE A 100 19.04 -12.39 30.62
CA PHE A 100 19.22 -10.99 31.01
C PHE A 100 20.52 -10.39 30.45
N LEU A 101 21.65 -11.09 30.58
CA LEU A 101 22.94 -10.62 30.07
C LEU A 101 22.96 -10.50 28.55
N GLU A 102 22.26 -11.40 27.84
CA GLU A 102 22.12 -11.37 26.39
C GLU A 102 21.43 -10.08 25.90
N HIS A 103 20.39 -9.65 26.63
CA HIS A 103 19.55 -8.51 26.26
C HIS A 103 19.91 -7.20 26.98
N ARG A 104 20.83 -7.20 27.95
CA ARG A 104 21.11 -6.05 28.84
C ARG A 104 21.35 -4.73 28.11
N ASP A 105 22.13 -4.77 27.03
CA ASP A 105 22.49 -3.56 26.26
C ASP A 105 21.64 -3.39 25.00
N LEU A 106 20.63 -4.25 24.80
CA LEU A 106 19.70 -4.20 23.68
C LEU A 106 18.35 -3.60 24.13
N PRO A 107 17.67 -2.83 23.26
CA PRO A 107 16.30 -2.41 23.53
C PRO A 107 15.36 -3.63 23.53
N THR A 108 14.28 -3.55 24.31
CA THR A 108 13.22 -4.58 24.34
C THR A 108 12.39 -4.63 23.05
N THR A 109 12.48 -3.59 22.22
CA THR A 109 11.79 -3.47 20.93
C THR A 109 12.68 -3.92 19.78
N LYS A 110 12.07 -4.38 18.68
CA LYS A 110 12.82 -4.75 17.47
C LYS A 110 13.54 -3.55 16.88
N ILE A 111 14.86 -3.68 16.68
CA ILE A 111 15.69 -2.69 16.01
C ILE A 111 15.36 -2.72 14.52
N CYS A 112 14.97 -1.58 13.95
CA CYS A 112 14.70 -1.43 12.51
C CYS A 112 13.71 -2.49 11.96
N PRO A 113 12.43 -2.47 12.38
CA PRO A 113 11.45 -3.44 11.89
C PRO A 113 11.23 -3.26 10.38
N LEU A 114 11.34 -4.35 9.62
CA LEU A 114 10.94 -4.38 8.20
C LEU A 114 9.44 -4.16 8.05
N ASP A 115 8.70 -4.81 8.92
CA ASP A 115 7.27 -4.62 9.02
C ASP A 115 7.04 -3.42 9.94
N LEU A 116 6.88 -2.24 9.34
CA LEU A 116 6.09 -1.19 9.94
C LEU A 116 4.65 -1.70 10.03
N GLN A 117 4.41 -2.60 10.98
CA GLN A 117 3.11 -3.17 11.30
C GLN A 117 2.12 -2.02 11.35
N SER A 118 1.29 -1.94 10.31
CA SER A 118 0.40 -0.84 9.91
C SER A 118 0.20 0.25 10.96
N LYS A 119 1.21 1.07 11.21
CA LYS A 119 0.97 2.39 11.79
C LYS A 119 0.47 3.17 10.60
N ASP A 120 -0.85 3.18 10.42
CA ASP A 120 -1.52 3.83 9.29
C ASP A 120 -0.77 5.10 8.94
N ARG A 121 -0.04 5.04 7.82
CA ARG A 121 0.77 6.15 7.35
C ARG A 121 -0.22 7.28 7.16
N ARG A 122 -0.15 8.30 8.02
CA ARG A 122 -0.94 9.52 7.83
C ARG A 122 -0.66 9.98 6.40
N LEU A 123 -1.70 10.12 5.59
CA LEU A 123 -1.54 10.56 4.20
C LEU A 123 -0.70 11.84 4.20
N ARG A 124 0.48 11.78 3.61
CA ARG A 124 1.31 12.96 3.39
C ARG A 124 0.74 13.70 2.18
N ASN A 125 0.81 15.03 2.18
CA ASN A 125 0.37 15.84 1.02
C ASN A 125 1.13 15.46 -0.27
N SER A 126 2.34 14.87 -0.15
CA SER A 126 3.09 14.29 -1.27
C SER A 126 2.33 13.17 -1.99
N ASP A 127 1.64 12.33 -1.22
CA ASP A 127 0.94 11.15 -1.75
C ASP A 127 -0.36 11.59 -2.45
N LEU A 128 -0.92 12.75 -2.05
CA LEU A 128 -2.08 13.39 -2.68
C LEU A 128 -1.74 14.23 -3.93
N MET A 129 -0.46 14.43 -4.25
CA MET A 129 0.01 15.31 -5.32
C MET A 129 -0.58 14.97 -6.69
N MET A 130 -0.75 13.68 -6.99
CA MET A 130 -1.35 13.22 -8.24
C MET A 130 -2.80 13.75 -8.39
N THR A 131 -3.56 13.77 -7.29
CA THR A 131 -4.94 14.26 -7.30
C THR A 131 -4.99 15.77 -7.51
N TYR A 132 -4.06 16.53 -6.91
CA TYR A 132 -3.95 17.97 -7.12
C TYR A 132 -3.58 18.30 -8.56
N MET A 133 -2.69 17.51 -9.18
CA MET A 133 -2.36 17.66 -10.60
C MET A 133 -3.58 17.41 -11.49
N ILE A 134 -4.33 16.33 -11.25
CA ILE A 134 -5.55 16.01 -12.03
C ILE A 134 -6.60 17.11 -11.88
N MET A 135 -6.85 17.58 -10.65
CA MET A 135 -7.80 18.67 -10.41
C MET A 135 -7.34 19.98 -11.08
N GLY A 136 -6.05 20.29 -11.00
CA GLY A 136 -5.46 21.48 -11.64
C GLY A 136 -5.60 21.45 -13.17
N VAL A 137 -5.27 20.32 -13.79
CA VAL A 137 -5.41 20.13 -15.24
C VAL A 137 -6.89 20.19 -15.66
N GLY A 138 -7.78 19.56 -14.89
CA GLY A 138 -9.22 19.61 -15.13
C GLY A 138 -9.76 21.04 -15.13
N LEU A 139 -9.40 21.82 -14.12
CA LEU A 139 -9.81 23.23 -14.00
C LEU A 139 -9.22 24.10 -15.13
N ALA A 140 -7.94 23.91 -15.46
CA ALA A 140 -7.29 24.61 -16.56
C ALA A 140 -7.96 24.31 -17.92
N SER A 141 -8.31 23.05 -18.18
CA SER A 141 -8.98 22.64 -19.42
C SER A 141 -10.38 23.24 -19.56
N ALA A 142 -11.15 23.30 -18.46
CA ALA A 142 -12.47 23.91 -18.45
C ALA A 142 -12.43 25.42 -18.71
N ILE A 143 -11.46 26.11 -18.10
CA ILE A 143 -11.23 27.54 -18.35
C ILE A 143 -10.85 27.79 -19.81
N ALA A 144 -9.99 26.96 -20.40
CA ALA A 144 -9.57 27.10 -21.79
C ALA A 144 -10.77 26.98 -22.75
N VAL A 145 -11.63 25.97 -22.58
CA VAL A 145 -12.84 25.79 -23.40
C VAL A 145 -13.79 26.99 -23.23
N PHE A 146 -14.00 27.46 -22.00
CA PHE A 146 -14.86 28.61 -21.73
C PHE A 146 -14.36 29.90 -22.43
N ILE A 147 -13.04 30.16 -22.38
CA ILE A 147 -12.44 31.32 -23.05
C ILE A 147 -12.60 31.20 -24.58
N ILE A 148 -12.35 30.02 -25.15
CA ILE A 148 -12.51 29.78 -26.59
C ILE A 148 -13.96 30.03 -27.03
N GLU A 149 -14.94 29.51 -26.30
CA GLU A 149 -16.36 29.77 -26.59
C GLU A 149 -16.72 31.24 -26.48
N MET A 150 -16.21 31.93 -25.46
CA MET A 150 -16.46 33.37 -25.27
C MET A 150 -15.90 34.20 -26.43
N ILE A 151 -14.70 33.84 -26.91
CA ILE A 151 -14.07 34.49 -28.07
C ILE A 151 -14.90 34.22 -29.33
N LEU A 152 -15.25 32.96 -29.62
CA LEU A 152 -16.04 32.59 -30.79
C LEU A 152 -17.41 33.30 -30.82
N LYS A 153 -18.11 33.36 -29.68
CA LYS A 153 -19.37 34.10 -29.57
C LYS A 153 -19.19 35.60 -29.80
N ARG A 154 -18.14 36.21 -29.24
CA ARG A 154 -17.86 37.65 -29.46
C ARG A 154 -17.51 37.97 -30.91
N TYR A 155 -16.75 37.11 -31.60
CA TYR A 155 -16.44 37.28 -33.02
C TYR A 155 -17.66 37.06 -33.93
N ALA A 156 -18.51 36.06 -33.63
CA ALA A 156 -19.75 35.78 -34.37
C ALA A 156 -20.86 36.82 -34.15
N VAL A 157 -20.81 37.59 -33.06
CA VAL A 157 -21.72 38.73 -32.83
C VAL A 157 -21.19 40.00 -33.53
N LYS A 158 -19.87 40.22 -33.57
CA LYS A 158 -19.26 41.37 -34.26
C LYS A 158 -19.31 41.26 -35.77
N HIS A 159 -19.01 40.10 -36.33
CA HIS A 159 -19.29 39.81 -37.73
C HIS A 159 -20.66 39.15 -37.78
N LYS A 160 -21.66 39.77 -38.44
CA LYS A 160 -22.97 39.16 -38.75
C LYS A 160 -22.78 37.94 -39.69
N LEU A 161 -22.02 36.94 -39.28
CA LEU A 161 -21.91 35.68 -39.99
C LEU A 161 -23.23 34.96 -39.76
N LYS A 162 -24.00 34.85 -40.84
CA LYS A 162 -25.17 33.99 -40.91
C LYS A 162 -24.79 32.63 -40.33
N PRO A 163 -25.64 32.01 -39.48
CA PRO A 163 -25.32 30.73 -38.89
C PRO A 163 -24.93 29.76 -40.01
N LEU A 164 -23.75 29.14 -39.88
CA LEU A 164 -23.34 28.09 -40.82
C LEU A 164 -24.49 27.08 -40.87
N LYS A 165 -24.98 26.81 -42.09
CA LYS A 165 -25.98 25.79 -42.39
C LYS A 165 -25.66 24.56 -41.55
N LYS A 166 -26.62 24.12 -40.72
CA LYS A 166 -26.56 22.83 -40.03
C LYS A 166 -26.20 21.78 -41.07
N PHE A 167 -24.96 21.32 -41.03
CA PHE A 167 -24.63 20.07 -41.68
C PHE A 167 -25.45 19.02 -40.94
N ASN A 168 -26.33 18.34 -41.66
CA ASN A 168 -26.94 17.10 -41.19
C ASN A 168 -25.81 16.09 -41.00
N SER A 169 -25.10 16.15 -39.87
CA SER A 169 -24.24 15.06 -39.45
C SER A 169 -25.18 13.92 -39.14
N LYS A 170 -25.12 12.86 -39.95
CA LYS A 170 -25.54 11.54 -39.46
C LYS A 170 -24.74 11.32 -38.18
N THR A 171 -25.43 11.29 -37.05
CA THR A 171 -24.87 11.00 -35.75
C THR A 171 -24.25 9.60 -35.82
N PHE A 172 -22.95 9.53 -36.04
CA PHE A 172 -22.18 8.36 -35.67
C PHE A 172 -22.09 8.39 -34.15
N THR A 173 -22.98 7.65 -33.49
CA THR A 173 -22.87 7.35 -32.06
C THR A 173 -21.63 6.49 -31.88
N PHE A 174 -20.53 7.10 -31.47
CA PHE A 174 -19.40 6.35 -30.92
C PHE A 174 -19.91 5.71 -29.63
N LYS A 175 -19.96 4.38 -29.61
CA LYS A 175 -20.39 3.62 -28.44
C LYS A 175 -19.15 3.51 -27.55
N ASP A 176 -19.11 4.37 -26.53
CA ASP A 176 -18.10 4.29 -25.49
C ASP A 176 -18.47 3.13 -24.56
N ASP A 177 -17.80 1.99 -24.72
CA ASP A 177 -18.05 0.76 -23.93
C ASP A 177 -17.67 0.93 -22.45
N SER A 178 -17.05 2.06 -22.08
CA SER A 178 -16.69 2.44 -20.70
C SER A 178 -17.87 3.02 -19.91
N MET A 179 -18.90 3.51 -20.59
CA MET A 179 -20.07 4.09 -19.94
C MET A 179 -21.10 3.00 -19.64
N PRO A 180 -21.60 2.91 -18.39
CA PRO A 180 -22.74 2.05 -18.13
C PRO A 180 -23.89 2.49 -19.04
N PRO A 181 -24.59 1.54 -19.68
CA PRO A 181 -25.64 1.88 -20.63
C PRO A 181 -26.69 2.74 -19.90
N PRO A 182 -27.18 3.84 -20.52
CA PRO A 182 -28.14 4.72 -19.87
C PRO A 182 -29.33 3.90 -19.39
N TYR A 183 -29.80 4.13 -18.16
CA TYR A 183 -30.80 3.28 -17.50
C TYR A 183 -32.10 3.10 -18.33
N ASP A 184 -32.41 4.07 -19.21
CA ASP A 184 -33.49 3.99 -20.20
C ASP A 184 -33.35 2.83 -21.20
N SER A 185 -32.16 2.22 -21.33
CA SER A 185 -31.89 1.06 -22.19
C SER A 185 -32.29 -0.28 -21.57
N LEU A 186 -32.35 -0.39 -20.23
CA LEU A 186 -32.83 -1.60 -19.54
C LEU A 186 -34.34 -1.83 -19.80
N PHE A 187 -35.07 -0.76 -20.10
CA PHE A 187 -36.49 -0.79 -20.45
C PHE A 187 -36.77 -0.28 -21.88
N GLY A 188 -35.71 -0.14 -22.68
CA GLY A 188 -35.78 0.43 -24.03
C GLY A 188 -36.44 -0.51 -25.05
N LYS A 189 -37.27 0.07 -25.92
CA LYS A 189 -37.87 -0.45 -27.18
C LYS A 189 -38.37 -1.90 -27.26
N ASN A 190 -38.43 -2.64 -26.17
CA ASN A 190 -39.11 -3.93 -26.12
C ASN A 190 -40.62 -3.68 -26.06
N SER A 191 -41.33 -4.27 -27.02
CA SER A 191 -42.75 -4.03 -27.31
C SER A 191 -43.74 -4.37 -26.17
N LYS A 192 -43.27 -4.90 -25.02
CA LYS A 192 -44.12 -5.29 -23.89
C LYS A 192 -44.60 -4.14 -23.00
N TYR A 193 -43.99 -2.96 -23.06
CA TYR A 193 -44.35 -1.80 -22.20
C TYR A 193 -44.69 -0.53 -22.99
N ARG A 194 -45.15 -0.69 -24.24
CA ARG A 194 -45.60 0.41 -25.09
C ARG A 194 -46.92 0.97 -24.53
N GLY A 195 -46.84 2.04 -23.74
CA GLY A 195 -47.98 2.68 -23.10
C GLY A 195 -47.79 3.02 -21.62
N SER A 196 -46.59 2.82 -21.07
CA SER A 196 -46.29 3.19 -19.69
C SER A 196 -46.22 4.71 -19.51
N LYS A 197 -46.82 5.23 -18.44
CA LYS A 197 -46.76 6.65 -18.06
C LYS A 197 -45.79 6.82 -16.90
N ARG A 198 -44.94 7.85 -16.94
CA ARG A 198 -44.10 8.22 -15.78
C ARG A 198 -44.98 8.91 -14.74
N THR A 199 -44.97 8.42 -13.51
CA THR A 199 -45.70 9.01 -12.39
C THR A 199 -44.78 9.13 -11.17
N VAL A 200 -45.01 10.17 -10.37
CA VAL A 200 -44.26 10.40 -9.13
C VAL A 200 -45.21 10.13 -7.97
N VAL A 201 -44.85 9.17 -7.13
CA VAL A 201 -45.61 8.81 -5.92
C VAL A 201 -44.68 8.94 -4.74
N ASN A 202 -45.02 9.80 -3.78
CA ASN A 202 -44.23 10.05 -2.56
C ASN A 202 -42.76 10.42 -2.85
N GLY A 203 -42.54 11.29 -3.85
CA GLY A 203 -41.20 11.75 -4.25
C GLY A 203 -40.34 10.71 -4.97
N ARG A 204 -40.89 9.53 -5.28
CA ARG A 204 -40.21 8.46 -6.04
C ARG A 204 -40.84 8.32 -7.42
N GLU A 205 -39.99 8.16 -8.42
CA GLU A 205 -40.41 8.02 -9.81
C GLU A 205 -40.70 6.55 -10.14
N TYR A 206 -41.85 6.30 -10.77
CA TYR A 206 -42.29 4.98 -11.22
C TYR A 206 -42.74 5.02 -12.68
N TRP A 207 -42.63 3.88 -13.35
CA TRP A 207 -43.41 3.57 -14.54
C TRP A 207 -44.71 2.90 -14.16
N GLU A 208 -45.83 3.49 -14.54
CA GLU A 208 -47.14 2.87 -14.43
C GLU A 208 -47.43 2.07 -15.71
N THR A 209 -47.58 0.75 -15.58
CA THR A 209 -48.00 -0.13 -16.67
C THR A 209 -49.35 -0.75 -16.36
N LYS A 210 -50.24 -0.76 -17.35
CA LYS A 210 -51.52 -1.50 -17.25
C LYS A 210 -51.27 -2.93 -17.70
N MET A 211 -51.60 -3.92 -16.86
CA MET A 211 -51.62 -5.32 -17.26
C MET A 211 -52.86 -5.62 -18.10
N LYS A 212 -52.85 -6.77 -18.80
CA LYS A 212 -54.00 -7.25 -19.58
C LYS A 212 -55.24 -7.47 -18.69
N ASP A 213 -55.03 -7.70 -17.40
CA ASP A 213 -56.07 -7.94 -16.39
C ASP A 213 -56.67 -6.63 -15.80
N GLY A 214 -56.33 -5.47 -16.36
CA GLY A 214 -56.87 -4.16 -15.95
C GLY A 214 -56.22 -3.55 -14.69
N THR A 215 -55.37 -4.29 -14.00
CA THR A 215 -54.62 -3.80 -12.83
C THR A 215 -53.43 -2.93 -13.24
N THR A 216 -53.18 -1.87 -12.46
CA THR A 216 -52.02 -0.98 -12.63
C THR A 216 -50.87 -1.48 -11.78
N ARG A 217 -49.68 -1.63 -12.38
CA ARG A 217 -48.46 -2.00 -11.67
C ARG A 217 -47.43 -0.89 -11.78
N LEU A 218 -46.84 -0.53 -10.64
CA LEU A 218 -45.76 0.45 -10.55
C LEU A 218 -44.40 -0.28 -10.60
N ILE A 219 -43.51 0.19 -11.47
CA ILE A 219 -42.14 -0.31 -11.60
C ILE A 219 -41.19 0.85 -11.23
N PRO A 220 -40.35 0.70 -10.19
CA PRO A 220 -39.45 1.78 -9.76
C PRO A 220 -38.41 2.09 -10.84
N LEU A 221 -38.21 3.38 -11.13
CA LEU A 221 -37.23 3.86 -12.10
C LEU A 221 -35.78 3.77 -11.61
N ARG A 222 -35.56 3.57 -10.31
CA ARG A 222 -34.23 3.37 -9.71
C ARG A 222 -34.29 2.17 -8.79
N THR A 223 -33.28 1.30 -8.81
CA THR A 223 -33.14 0.26 -7.78
C THR A 223 -32.96 0.94 -6.43
N PRO A 224 -33.55 0.39 -5.35
CA PRO A 224 -33.21 0.84 -4.01
C PRO A 224 -31.71 0.58 -3.81
N SER A 225 -30.97 1.62 -3.47
CA SER A 225 -29.53 1.61 -3.23
C SER A 225 -29.08 0.60 -2.15
N ALA A 226 -30.02 -0.01 -1.43
CA ALA A 226 -29.79 -1.01 -0.41
C ALA A 226 -29.45 -2.43 -0.94
N LEU A 227 -29.64 -2.72 -2.23
CA LEU A 227 -29.30 -4.07 -2.78
C LEU A 227 -27.84 -4.19 -3.26
N LEU A 228 -27.12 -3.07 -3.39
CA LEU A 228 -25.71 -3.06 -3.83
C LEU A 228 -24.71 -3.20 -2.66
N TYR A 229 -25.20 -3.20 -1.43
CA TYR A 229 -24.41 -3.43 -0.23
C TYR A 229 -24.91 -4.71 0.46
N GLN A 230 -24.49 -5.86 -0.07
CA GLN A 230 -24.54 -7.15 0.61
C GLN A 230 -23.22 -7.88 0.40
#